data_AF-N6ZQX6-F1
#
_entry.id   AF-N6ZQX6-F1
#
_cell.length_a   1.000
_cell.length_b   1.000
_cell.length_c   1.000
_cell.angle_alpha   90.00
_cell.angle_beta   90.00
_cell.angle_gamma   90.00
#
_symmetry.space_group_name_H-M   'P 1'
#
loop_
_entity.id
_entity.type
_entity.pdbx_description
1 polymer ?
#
loop_
_entity_poly.entity_id
_entity_poly.type
_entity_poly.pdbx_seq_one_letter_code
_entity_poly.pdbx_strand_id
1 'polypeptide(L)'
;MWASENGLPPSYILRKPLWWLGVAPLSEMVEIPPGRFTMGCKPGRDDVEGGTCERDSTIFFQLGEVREVTLDKPFALGKYEVTFLQYDYYVWDQKRRGRGRRWSIPSTQAWGARTGR
;
A
#
# COMPACT_ATOMS: atom_id res chain seq x y z
N MET A 1 -13.43 6.53 23.41
CA MET A 1 -12.02 6.81 23.00
C MET A 1 -11.84 6.27 21.59
N TRP A 2 -11.35 7.08 20.65
CA TRP A 2 -11.25 6.71 19.22
C TRP A 2 -10.59 5.35 18.93
N ALA A 3 -9.52 5.00 19.64
CA ALA A 3 -8.86 3.69 19.49
C ALA A 3 -9.81 2.53 19.88
N SER A 4 -10.53 2.65 20.99
CA SER A 4 -11.54 1.67 21.43
C SER A 4 -12.74 1.61 20.47
N GLU A 5 -13.20 2.75 19.97
CA GLU A 5 -14.30 2.84 18.99
C GLU A 5 -13.97 2.18 17.64
N ASN A 6 -12.68 2.03 17.30
CA ASN A 6 -12.22 1.41 16.05
C ASN A 6 -11.47 0.07 16.27
N GLY A 7 -11.56 -0.51 17.48
CA GLY A 7 -10.95 -1.81 17.78
C GLY A 7 -9.42 -1.84 17.65
N LEU A 8 -8.74 -0.72 17.91
CA LEU A 8 -7.29 -0.59 17.79
C LEU A 8 -6.55 -1.00 19.08
N PRO A 9 -5.29 -1.47 18.99
CA PRO A 9 -4.49 -1.85 20.16
C PRO A 9 -4.32 -0.72 21.18
N PRO A 10 -4.16 -1.02 22.49
CA PRO A 10 -3.97 0.00 23.54
C PRO A 10 -2.79 0.95 23.30
N SER A 11 -1.74 0.52 22.57
CA SER A 11 -0.60 1.36 22.17
C SER A 11 -1.01 2.59 21.34
N TYR A 12 -2.21 2.60 20.75
CA TYR A 12 -2.74 3.76 20.02
C TYR A 12 -3.21 4.91 20.91
N ILE A 13 -3.35 4.69 22.23
CA ILE A 13 -3.73 5.74 23.19
C ILE A 13 -2.75 6.92 23.13
N LEU A 14 -1.45 6.65 22.98
CA LEU A 14 -0.41 7.67 22.88
C LEU A 14 -0.21 8.22 21.46
N ARG A 15 -0.74 7.54 20.43
CA ARG A 15 -0.55 7.95 19.02
C ARG A 15 -1.40 9.18 18.67
N LYS A 16 -2.66 9.23 19.11
CA LYS A 16 -3.58 10.33 18.76
C LYS A 16 -3.13 11.70 19.30
N PRO A 17 -2.61 11.85 20.54
CA PRO A 17 -2.01 13.10 20.99
C PRO A 17 -0.82 13.53 20.14
N LEU A 18 0.07 12.60 19.78
CA LEU A 18 1.22 12.88 18.90
C LEU A 18 0.78 13.39 17.52
N TRP A 19 -0.25 12.80 16.94
CA TRP A 19 -0.82 13.26 15.66
C TRP A 19 -1.40 14.67 15.75
N TRP A 20 -2.06 15.01 16.87
CA TRP A 20 -2.54 16.38 17.12
C TRP A 20 -1.40 17.40 17.22
N LEU A 21 -0.24 16.98 17.72
CA LEU A 21 0.99 17.77 17.77
C LEU A 21 1.75 17.80 16.43
N GLY A 22 1.21 17.21 15.37
CA GLY A 22 1.79 17.22 14.03
C GLY A 22 2.80 16.10 13.76
N VAL A 23 3.00 15.16 14.69
CA VAL A 23 3.85 13.98 14.47
C VAL A 23 3.07 12.96 13.64
N ALA A 24 3.06 13.17 12.34
CA ALA A 24 2.39 12.32 11.38
C ALA A 24 3.31 11.15 10.96
N PRO A 25 2.84 9.90 11.00
CA PRO A 25 3.55 8.78 10.41
C PRO A 25 3.41 8.87 8.89
N LEU A 26 4.24 9.66 8.22
CA LEU A 26 4.24 9.78 6.76
C LEU A 26 5.03 8.63 6.12
N SER A 27 4.75 8.34 4.85
CA SER A 27 5.50 7.34 4.09
C SER A 27 6.87 7.88 3.72
N GLU A 28 7.90 7.05 3.87
CA GLU A 28 9.21 7.32 3.30
C GLU A 28 9.12 7.14 1.78
N MET A 29 9.52 8.17 1.05
CA MET A 29 9.47 8.18 -0.41
C MET A 29 10.89 8.05 -0.97
N VAL A 30 11.03 7.31 -2.06
CA VAL A 30 12.26 7.23 -2.84
C VAL A 30 12.03 7.84 -4.21
N GLU A 31 13.01 8.59 -4.70
CA GLU A 31 12.99 9.13 -6.06
C GLU A 31 13.42 8.04 -7.04
N ILE A 32 12.57 7.80 -8.04
CA ILE A 32 12.89 6.92 -9.16
C ILE A 32 13.34 7.82 -10.31
N PRO A 33 14.61 7.70 -10.77
CA PRO A 33 15.11 8.54 -11.84
C PRO A 33 14.47 8.15 -13.19
N PRO A 34 14.51 9.05 -14.18
CA PRO A 34 14.21 8.71 -15.56
C PRO A 34 15.07 7.55 -16.04
N GLY A 35 14.51 6.71 -16.90
CA GLY A 35 15.22 5.54 -17.39
C GLY A 35 14.38 4.63 -18.27
N ARG A 36 15.02 3.59 -18.80
CA ARG A 36 14.39 2.54 -19.60
C ARG A 36 14.57 1.21 -18.91
N PHE A 37 13.51 0.43 -18.88
CA PHE A 37 13.57 -0.93 -18.37
C PHE A 37 12.57 -1.82 -19.08
N THR A 38 12.83 -3.12 -19.08
CA THR A 38 11.93 -4.10 -19.67
C THR A 38 10.90 -4.56 -18.63
N MET A 39 9.62 -4.36 -18.92
CA MET A 39 8.50 -4.77 -18.06
C MET A 39 7.76 -5.95 -18.68
N GLY A 40 7.39 -6.94 -17.86
CA GLY A 40 6.61 -8.11 -18.29
C GLY A 40 7.20 -9.41 -17.79
N CYS A 41 6.67 -10.52 -18.30
CA CYS A 41 7.06 -11.88 -17.89
C CYS A 41 8.40 -12.30 -18.50
N LYS A 42 9.38 -12.70 -17.67
CA LYS A 42 10.67 -13.22 -18.13
C LYS A 42 10.69 -14.76 -18.03
N PRO A 43 10.79 -15.48 -19.17
CA PRO A 43 10.95 -16.94 -19.16
C PRO A 43 12.18 -17.39 -18.35
N GLY A 44 12.07 -18.50 -17.64
CA GLY A 44 13.04 -19.04 -16.69
C GLY A 44 13.08 -18.35 -15.32
N ARG A 45 12.36 -17.25 -15.10
CA ARG A 45 12.28 -16.54 -13.81
C ARG A 45 10.85 -16.42 -13.31
N ASP A 46 9.93 -16.09 -14.21
CA ASP A 46 8.51 -15.81 -13.92
C ASP A 46 7.56 -16.96 -14.34
N ASP A 47 8.09 -17.99 -15.01
CA ASP A 47 7.40 -19.23 -15.40
C ASP A 47 7.39 -20.24 -14.23
N VAL A 48 6.61 -19.89 -13.20
CA VAL A 48 6.36 -20.75 -12.03
C VAL A 48 5.15 -21.66 -12.24
N GLU A 49 5.03 -22.71 -11.43
CA GLU A 49 3.93 -23.66 -11.51
C GLU A 49 2.56 -22.95 -11.45
N GLY A 50 1.80 -22.99 -12.55
CA GLY A 50 0.49 -22.35 -12.70
C GLY A 50 0.48 -20.97 -13.39
N GLY A 51 1.63 -20.42 -13.78
CA GLY A 51 1.72 -19.18 -14.56
C GLY A 51 2.76 -19.30 -15.68
N THR A 52 2.34 -19.08 -16.92
CA THR A 52 3.25 -19.12 -18.08
C THR A 52 3.44 -17.71 -18.65
N CYS A 53 4.64 -17.46 -19.20
CA CYS A 53 4.91 -16.23 -19.96
C CYS A 53 4.35 -16.28 -21.39
N GLU A 54 3.85 -17.44 -21.82
CA GLU A 54 3.25 -17.61 -23.13
C GLU A 54 1.82 -17.06 -23.15
N ARG A 55 1.39 -16.58 -24.32
CA ARG A 55 -0.01 -16.22 -24.52
C ARG A 55 -0.84 -17.50 -24.61
N ASP A 56 -1.30 -17.99 -23.48
CA ASP A 56 -2.33 -19.03 -23.45
C ASP A 56 -3.68 -18.37 -23.15
N SER A 57 -4.57 -18.41 -24.15
CA SER A 57 -5.93 -17.86 -24.08
C SER A 57 -6.83 -18.55 -23.06
N THR A 58 -6.36 -19.63 -22.43
CA THR A 58 -7.10 -20.37 -21.39
C THR A 58 -6.77 -19.92 -19.96
N ILE A 59 -5.76 -19.07 -19.77
CA ILE A 59 -5.31 -18.63 -18.44
C ILE A 59 -5.89 -17.25 -18.10
N PHE A 60 -6.57 -17.14 -16.94
CA PHE A 60 -7.25 -15.91 -16.50
C PHE A 60 -6.33 -14.76 -16.11
N PHE A 61 -5.07 -15.05 -15.76
CA PHE A 61 -4.05 -14.05 -15.42
C PHE A 61 -2.88 -14.13 -16.39
N GLN A 62 -2.96 -13.30 -17.43
CA GLN A 62 -1.90 -13.18 -18.41
C GLN A 62 -0.77 -12.32 -17.83
N LEU A 63 0.36 -12.95 -17.50
CA LEU A 63 1.60 -12.28 -17.14
C LEU A 63 2.08 -11.55 -18.41
N GLY A 64 1.77 -10.26 -18.50
CA GLY A 64 1.77 -9.50 -19.75
C GLY A 64 3.04 -9.60 -20.60
N GLU A 65 2.85 -9.37 -21.90
CA GLU A 65 3.91 -9.33 -22.91
C GLU A 65 5.07 -8.43 -22.49
N VAL A 66 6.28 -8.93 -22.74
CA VAL A 66 7.53 -8.22 -22.49
C VAL A 66 7.59 -6.98 -23.38
N ARG A 67 7.63 -5.80 -22.76
CA ARG A 67 7.77 -4.54 -23.46
C ARG A 67 8.79 -3.64 -22.79
N GLU A 68 9.47 -2.85 -23.59
CA GLU A 68 10.33 -1.80 -23.08
C GLU A 68 9.47 -0.62 -22.62
N VAL A 69 9.73 -0.14 -21.41
CA VAL A 69 9.05 1.01 -20.80
C VAL A 69 10.08 2.13 -20.63
N THR A 70 9.68 3.34 -21.05
CA THR A 70 10.48 4.55 -20.85
C THR A 70 9.80 5.42 -19.80
N LEU A 71 10.56 5.83 -18.80
CA LEU A 71 10.19 6.81 -17.79
C LEU A 71 10.86 8.14 -18.14
N ASP A 72 10.10 9.08 -18.73
CA ASP A 72 10.65 10.35 -19.22
C ASP A 72 10.95 11.35 -18.10
N LYS A 73 10.31 11.18 -16.93
CA LYS A 73 10.40 12.10 -15.79
C LYS A 73 10.63 11.33 -14.50
N PRO A 74 11.37 11.92 -13.53
CA PRO A 74 11.46 11.34 -12.21
C PRO A 74 10.10 11.35 -11.53
N PHE A 75 9.87 10.38 -10.65
CA PHE A 75 8.70 10.35 -9.77
C PHE A 75 9.07 9.78 -8.41
N ALA A 76 8.26 10.08 -7.40
CA ALA A 76 8.44 9.53 -6.06
C ALA A 76 7.58 8.27 -5.89
N LEU A 77 8.18 7.21 -5.35
CA LEU A 77 7.49 5.97 -4.99
C LEU A 77 7.64 5.71 -3.48
N GLY A 78 6.62 5.12 -2.87
CA GLY A 78 6.74 4.67 -1.48
C GLY A 78 7.83 3.61 -1.37
N LYS A 79 8.81 3.83 -0.50
CA LYS A 79 9.91 2.87 -0.28
C LYS A 79 9.39 1.55 0.31
N TYR A 80 8.31 1.64 1.09
CA TYR A 80 7.62 0.52 1.71
C TYR A 80 6.13 0.60 1.40
N GLU A 81 5.45 -0.52 1.56
CA GLU A 81 3.99 -0.57 1.56
C GLU A 81 3.40 0.32 2.65
N VAL A 82 2.17 0.78 2.44
CA VAL A 82 1.47 1.60 3.42
C VAL A 82 1.18 0.77 4.67
N THR A 83 1.73 1.19 5.79
CA THR A 83 1.52 0.56 7.09
C THR A 83 0.12 0.82 7.65
N PHE A 84 -0.36 -0.04 8.55
CA PHE A 84 -1.62 0.20 9.27
C PHE A 84 -1.62 1.54 10.01
N LEU A 85 -0.48 1.92 10.60
CA LEU A 85 -0.34 3.20 11.30
C LEU A 85 -0.56 4.41 10.37
N GLN A 86 0.06 4.39 9.18
CA GLN A 86 -0.12 5.43 8.16
C GLN A 86 -1.57 5.52 7.69
N TYR A 87 -2.22 4.38 7.44
CA TYR A 87 -3.62 4.32 7.03
C TYR A 87 -4.57 4.83 8.13
N ASP A 88 -4.35 4.42 9.38
CA ASP A 88 -5.15 4.85 10.53
C ASP A 88 -5.05 6.37 10.77
N TYR A 89 -3.83 6.92 10.63
CA TYR A 89 -3.61 8.37 10.65
C TYR A 89 -4.39 9.07 9.54
N TYR A 90 -4.34 8.54 8.30
CA TYR A 90 -5.11 9.07 7.17
C TYR A 90 -6.61 9.10 7.47
N VAL A 91 -7.19 7.99 7.97
CA VAL A 91 -8.62 7.93 8.32
C VAL A 91 -8.97 8.93 9.41
N TRP A 92 -8.12 9.08 10.43
CA TRP A 92 -8.29 10.08 11.48
C TRP A 92 -8.29 11.52 10.93
N ASP A 93 -7.32 11.88 10.09
CA ASP A 93 -7.20 13.22 9.50
C ASP A 93 -8.36 13.54 8.55
N GLN A 94 -8.80 12.59 7.72
CA GLN A 94 -9.96 12.77 6.85
C GLN A 94 -11.26 12.98 7.63
N LYS A 95 -11.44 12.25 8.74
CA LYS A 95 -12.58 12.45 9.65
C LYS A 95 -12.56 13.85 10.27
N ARG A 96 -11.39 14.33 10.71
CA ARG A 96 -11.21 15.68 11.25
C ARG A 96 -11.54 16.77 10.22
N ARG A 97 -11.23 16.56 8.94
CA ARG A 97 -11.48 17.52 7.85
C ARG A 97 -12.92 17.46 7.29
N GLY A 98 -13.84 16.77 7.95
CA GLY A 98 -15.24 16.67 7.52
C GLY A 98 -15.48 15.73 6.32
N ARG A 99 -14.46 14.98 5.87
CA ARG A 99 -14.55 13.99 4.76
C ARG A 99 -14.80 12.56 5.26
N GLY A 100 -15.12 12.41 6.55
CA GLY A 100 -15.09 11.16 7.30
C GLY A 100 -16.20 10.14 7.04
N ARG A 101 -17.27 10.50 6.32
CA ARG A 101 -18.42 9.59 6.10
C ARG A 101 -18.11 8.43 5.14
N ARG A 102 -17.03 8.52 4.37
CA ARG A 102 -16.66 7.52 3.36
C ARG A 102 -15.61 6.51 3.83
N TRP A 103 -14.83 6.85 4.85
CA TRP A 103 -13.62 6.10 5.20
C TRP A 103 -13.69 5.54 6.63
N SER A 104 -13.70 4.22 6.72
CA SER A 104 -13.67 3.48 7.98
C SER A 104 -12.41 2.63 8.09
N ILE A 105 -11.98 2.40 9.33
CA ILE A 105 -10.98 1.40 9.64
C ILE A 105 -11.67 0.03 9.44
N PRO A 106 -11.20 -0.83 8.53
CA PRO A 106 -11.81 -2.14 8.30
C PRO A 106 -11.73 -3.00 9.57
N SER A 107 -12.60 -4.01 9.69
CA SER A 107 -12.47 -4.98 10.79
C SER A 107 -11.17 -5.76 10.66
N THR A 108 -10.63 -6.21 11.79
CA THR A 108 -9.41 -7.05 11.84
C THR A 108 -9.58 -8.37 11.09
N GLN A 109 -10.81 -8.86 10.93
CA GLN A 109 -11.13 -10.06 10.16
C GLN A 109 -10.93 -9.87 8.65
N ALA A 110 -11.14 -8.66 8.13
CA ALA A 110 -10.99 -8.37 6.70
C ALA A 110 -9.52 -8.26 6.27
N TRP A 111 -8.61 -7.92 7.19
CA TRP A 111 -7.22 -7.54 6.88
C TRP A 111 -6.18 -8.51 7.46
N GLY A 112 -6.62 -9.67 7.98
CA GLY A 112 -5.78 -10.54 8.81
C GLY A 112 -5.49 -9.90 10.17
N ALA A 113 -5.20 -10.70 11.18
CA ALA A 113 -4.96 -10.20 12.53
C ALA A 113 -3.88 -9.09 12.48
N ARG A 114 -4.23 -7.87 12.93
CA ARG A 114 -3.31 -6.72 13.08
C ARG A 114 -2.32 -6.97 14.23
N THR A 115 -1.61 -8.09 14.15
CA THR A 115 -0.53 -8.45 15.06
C THR A 115 0.73 -7.83 14.48
N GLY A 116 1.32 -6.91 15.23
CA GLY A 116 2.46 -6.12 14.79
C GLY A 116 3.57 -6.99 14.20
N ARG A 117 3.95 -6.65 12.96
CA ARG A 117 5.34 -6.72 12.53
C ARG A 117 5.85 -5.29 12.49
#